data_AF-A0A535CY17-F1
#
_entry.id   AF-A0A535CY17-F1
#
_cell.length_a   1.000
_cell.length_b   1.000
_cell.length_c   1.000
_cell.angle_alpha   90.00
_cell.angle_beta   90.00
_cell.angle_gamma   90.00
#
_symmetry.space_group_name_H-M   'P 1'
#
loop_
_entity.id
_entity.type
_entity.pdbx_description
1 polymer ?
#
loop_
_entity_poly.entity_id
_entity_poly.type
_entity_poly.pdbx_seq_one_letter_code
_entity_poly.pdbx_strand_id
1 'polypeptide(L)'
;AGWSRAYNGGEKHLFLWSGATAGAEPTVHFREVQGVLDDQTNHSWTNAVAACDLNGDMRPELYFANDFGPDRLLYNSSTPGHLRFSRLQGVETLTTPPSKVLGLDSFKGMGVDCADLNGDGIPDLFLSNITSQYSFEESNFVFLSTGQHQAMQDGIAPYVESCESLGLCRSGWAWDVKMADFDNQGTLQIIQAEGFVKSTVNRWPELQELGTGNEALIHDPRIFPVLQQDAEISGHEHNPFYVRGADGRYYDLAPELGFSEPQVSRGIAVADVDGDGRLDFAVANMWGDSSFYHNESPHVGAFVGLHLLEPLQPGALRMRAGHPGSDMPGWAAIGATATVYLPHGRRLVAQVDGGNGHTGRRSPDLHFGLGSLPAGTQLRVDLRWRDPGGQLHQQSLSLAPGWHTVLLGW
;
A
#
# COMPACT_ATOMS: atom_id res chain seq x y z
N ALA A 1 -8.03 -11.65 26.91
CA ALA A 1 -8.86 -10.81 26.03
C ALA A 1 -9.12 -11.60 24.75
N GLY A 2 -10.36 -11.62 24.26
CA GLY A 2 -10.74 -12.37 23.06
C GLY A 2 -10.04 -11.90 21.78
N TRP A 3 -10.29 -12.63 20.69
CA TRP A 3 -9.63 -12.46 19.40
C TRP A 3 -9.86 -11.10 18.74
N SER A 4 -10.71 -10.23 19.27
CA SER A 4 -10.89 -8.87 18.75
C SER A 4 -9.97 -7.82 19.39
N ARG A 5 -9.19 -8.22 20.41
CA ARG A 5 -8.25 -7.36 21.16
C ARG A 5 -6.99 -8.13 21.56
N ALA A 6 -6.37 -8.81 20.60
CA ALA A 6 -5.13 -9.54 20.80
C ALA A 6 -3.92 -8.60 20.72
N TYR A 7 -3.21 -8.48 21.85
CA TYR A 7 -1.96 -7.70 21.98
C TYR A 7 -0.81 -8.57 22.49
N ASN A 8 -0.79 -9.83 22.06
CA ASN A 8 0.21 -10.83 22.42
C ASN A 8 1.02 -11.30 21.19
N GLY A 9 1.04 -10.48 20.14
CA GLY A 9 1.89 -10.69 18.97
C GLY A 9 3.36 -10.42 19.29
N GLY A 10 4.21 -10.62 18.28
CA GLY A 10 5.64 -10.28 18.36
C GLY A 10 5.88 -8.78 18.56
N GLU A 11 7.08 -8.44 19.02
CA GLU A 11 7.52 -7.05 19.18
C GLU A 11 7.87 -6.42 17.83
N LYS A 12 7.54 -5.13 17.65
CA LYS A 12 7.93 -4.36 16.47
C LYS A 12 9.25 -3.65 16.73
N HIS A 13 10.24 -3.93 15.90
CA HIS A 13 11.57 -3.33 16.02
C HIS A 13 11.74 -2.17 15.06
N LEU A 14 12.10 -1.00 15.58
CA LEU A 14 12.40 0.20 14.81
C LEU A 14 13.90 0.43 14.81
N PHE A 15 14.50 0.56 13.63
CA PHE A 15 15.94 0.77 13.48
C PHE A 15 16.21 2.11 12.83
N LEU A 16 17.12 2.88 13.44
CA LEU A 16 17.71 4.05 12.81
C LEU A 16 19.07 3.71 12.25
N TRP A 17 19.34 4.12 11.02
CA TRP A 17 20.70 4.09 10.49
C TRP A 17 21.62 4.93 11.38
N SER A 18 22.78 4.37 11.74
CA SER A 18 23.74 5.02 12.64
C SER A 18 25.10 5.26 11.99
N GLY A 19 25.39 4.62 10.86
CA GLY A 19 26.64 4.83 10.12
C GLY A 19 26.91 3.75 9.09
N ALA A 20 27.90 4.00 8.24
CA ALA A 20 28.47 3.01 7.34
C ALA A 20 29.97 3.26 7.16
N THR A 21 30.71 2.21 6.81
CA THR A 21 32.11 2.32 6.39
C THR A 21 32.23 1.87 4.92
N ALA A 22 33.05 2.59 4.15
CA ALA A 22 33.38 2.21 2.78
C ALA A 22 34.70 1.43 2.73
N GLY A 23 34.92 0.64 1.68
CA GLY A 23 36.16 -0.11 1.49
C GLY A 23 35.93 -1.46 0.83
N ALA A 24 36.91 -2.36 0.95
CA ALA A 24 36.81 -3.74 0.45
C ALA A 24 35.78 -4.58 1.22
N GLU A 25 35.56 -4.26 2.49
CA GLU A 25 34.58 -4.88 3.37
C GLU A 25 33.69 -3.79 3.97
N PRO A 26 32.73 -3.25 3.20
CA PRO A 26 31.87 -2.17 3.69
C PRO A 26 30.97 -2.67 4.82
N THR A 27 30.76 -1.84 5.83
CA THR A 27 29.82 -2.12 6.94
C THR A 27 28.68 -1.13 6.95
N VAL A 28 27.51 -1.55 7.42
CA VAL A 28 26.38 -0.68 7.74
C VAL A 28 25.92 -0.98 9.16
N HIS A 29 25.63 0.07 9.92
CA HIS A 29 25.22 -0.03 11.31
C HIS A 29 23.84 0.59 11.48
N PHE A 30 23.00 -0.12 12.24
CA PHE A 30 21.71 0.35 12.68
C PHE A 30 21.66 0.32 14.20
N ARG A 31 20.93 1.27 14.77
CA ARG A 31 20.61 1.32 16.21
C ARG A 31 19.12 1.07 16.36
N GLU A 32 18.78 0.07 17.15
CA GLU A 32 17.40 -0.16 17.56
C GLU A 32 16.92 0.99 18.47
N VAL A 33 15.68 1.41 18.25
CA VAL A 33 14.99 2.42 19.07
C VAL A 33 13.77 1.76 19.69
N GLN A 34 13.75 1.75 21.02
CA GLN A 34 12.68 1.14 21.82
C GLN A 34 11.82 2.21 22.48
N GLY A 35 10.63 1.81 22.96
CA GLY A 35 9.71 2.70 23.68
C GLY A 35 9.07 3.79 22.82
N VAL A 36 9.05 3.60 21.49
CA VAL A 36 8.46 4.53 20.53
C VAL A 36 6.96 4.25 20.32
N LEU A 37 6.58 2.98 20.33
CA LEU A 37 5.21 2.51 20.16
C LEU A 37 4.60 2.22 21.54
N ASP A 38 3.30 2.46 21.69
CA ASP A 38 2.57 1.99 22.87
C ASP A 38 2.48 0.46 22.86
N ASP A 39 2.28 -0.14 24.04
CA ASP A 39 2.29 -1.59 24.26
C ASP A 39 1.32 -2.35 23.33
N GLN A 40 0.12 -1.80 23.10
CA GLN A 40 -0.88 -2.43 22.24
C GLN A 40 -0.47 -2.40 20.77
N THR A 41 0.09 -1.30 20.31
CA THR A 41 0.62 -1.19 18.95
C THR A 41 1.86 -2.06 18.77
N ASN A 42 2.76 -2.10 19.78
CA ASN A 42 4.00 -2.86 19.72
C ASN A 42 3.73 -4.37 19.58
N HIS A 43 2.72 -4.88 20.30
CA HIS A 43 2.39 -6.31 20.36
C HIS A 43 1.11 -6.70 19.59
N SER A 44 0.65 -5.89 18.64
CA SER A 44 -0.45 -6.29 17.75
C SER A 44 0.02 -7.32 16.70
N TRP A 45 -0.89 -8.19 16.27
CA TRP A 45 -0.66 -9.18 15.22
C TRP A 45 -0.72 -8.52 13.83
N THR A 46 0.39 -7.92 13.41
CA THR A 46 0.45 -7.16 12.16
C THR A 46 0.79 -8.05 10.97
N ASN A 47 -0.07 -8.03 9.95
CA ASN A 47 0.18 -8.70 8.67
C ASN A 47 0.77 -7.76 7.62
N ALA A 48 0.40 -6.48 7.63
CA ALA A 48 0.89 -5.52 6.64
C ALA A 48 1.23 -4.16 7.27
N VAL A 49 2.15 -3.46 6.62
CA VAL A 49 2.59 -2.12 7.03
C VAL A 49 2.57 -1.20 5.82
N ALA A 50 2.16 0.05 6.02
CA ALA A 50 2.38 1.12 5.06
C ALA A 50 3.06 2.33 5.71
N ALA A 51 3.91 3.01 4.94
CA ALA A 51 4.58 4.26 5.31
C ALA A 51 4.29 5.32 4.24
N CYS A 52 3.41 6.27 4.54
CA CYS A 52 2.85 7.19 3.55
C CYS A 52 2.76 8.60 4.12
N ASP A 53 3.15 9.63 3.36
CA ASP A 53 3.00 11.04 3.74
C ASP A 53 1.53 11.43 3.58
N LEU A 54 0.73 11.24 4.64
CA LEU A 54 -0.71 11.41 4.59
C LEU A 54 -1.15 12.86 4.83
N ASN A 55 -0.22 13.74 5.23
CA ASN A 55 -0.50 15.15 5.52
C ASN A 55 0.32 16.14 4.67
N GLY A 56 1.22 15.64 3.81
CA GLY A 56 2.03 16.43 2.90
C GLY A 56 3.24 17.13 3.55
N ASP A 57 3.62 16.75 4.76
CA ASP A 57 4.75 17.32 5.51
C ASP A 57 6.09 16.60 5.26
N MET A 58 6.09 15.61 4.38
CA MET A 58 7.21 14.76 3.98
C MET A 58 7.77 13.91 5.13
N ARG A 59 6.97 13.60 6.15
CA ARG A 59 7.24 12.54 7.13
C ARG A 59 6.12 11.51 6.99
N PRO A 60 6.44 10.26 6.59
CA PRO A 60 5.40 9.27 6.42
C PRO A 60 4.77 8.91 7.76
N GLU A 61 3.45 8.96 7.83
CA GLU A 61 2.64 8.25 8.80
C GLU A 61 2.83 6.74 8.65
N LEU A 62 2.62 6.01 9.73
CA LEU A 62 2.67 4.54 9.72
C LEU A 62 1.27 3.97 9.89
N TYR A 63 0.92 3.01 9.03
CA TYR A 63 -0.28 2.20 9.17
C TYR A 63 0.11 0.75 9.43
N PHE A 64 -0.46 0.14 10.47
CA PHE A 64 -0.34 -1.28 10.77
C PHE A 64 -1.70 -1.94 10.59
N ALA A 65 -1.80 -2.81 9.57
CA ALA A 65 -2.95 -3.67 9.36
C ALA A 65 -2.79 -4.92 10.23
N ASN A 66 -3.71 -5.11 11.17
CA ASN A 66 -3.65 -6.12 12.21
C ASN A 66 -4.76 -7.15 12.04
N ASP A 67 -4.37 -8.41 12.17
CA ASP A 67 -5.30 -9.50 12.47
C ASP A 67 -5.57 -9.53 13.98
N PHE A 68 -6.74 -9.97 14.40
CA PHE A 68 -7.12 -10.16 15.81
C PHE A 68 -7.07 -8.92 16.74
N GLY A 69 -6.87 -7.72 16.19
CA GLY A 69 -7.04 -6.45 16.90
C GLY A 69 -7.25 -5.31 15.91
N PRO A 70 -7.74 -4.14 16.36
CA PRO A 70 -7.94 -3.02 15.46
C PRO A 70 -6.62 -2.58 14.82
N ASP A 71 -6.71 -2.03 13.63
CA ASP A 71 -5.58 -1.46 12.92
C ASP A 71 -5.05 -0.23 13.67
N ARG A 72 -3.84 0.20 13.31
CA ARG A 72 -3.19 1.35 13.94
C ARG A 72 -2.66 2.30 12.88
N LEU A 73 -3.26 3.48 12.79
CA LEU A 73 -2.66 4.63 12.11
C LEU A 73 -1.91 5.49 13.13
N LEU A 74 -0.67 5.84 12.80
CA LEU A 74 0.21 6.63 13.66
C LEU A 74 0.65 7.92 12.95
N TYR A 75 0.40 9.05 13.60
CA TYR A 75 0.89 10.37 13.19
C TYR A 75 2.39 10.51 13.45
N ASN A 76 3.16 10.97 12.45
CA ASN A 76 4.60 11.11 12.55
C ASN A 76 5.03 12.53 12.93
N SER A 77 5.41 12.70 14.20
CA SER A 77 5.98 13.95 14.73
C SER A 77 7.49 13.83 15.02
N SER A 78 8.15 12.88 14.36
CA SER A 78 9.58 12.61 14.55
C SER A 78 10.44 13.78 14.07
N THR A 79 11.61 13.92 14.67
CA THR A 79 12.71 14.77 14.19
C THR A 79 13.92 13.88 13.87
N PRO A 80 14.91 14.36 13.09
CA PRO A 80 16.08 13.56 12.76
C PRO A 80 16.73 12.94 14.02
N GLY A 81 16.87 11.61 14.03
CA GLY A 81 17.42 10.85 15.16
C GLY A 81 16.46 10.53 16.31
N HIS A 82 15.27 11.13 16.34
CA HIS A 82 14.29 11.01 17.42
C HIS A 82 12.91 10.63 16.88
N LEU A 83 12.59 9.34 16.94
CA LEU A 83 11.28 8.83 16.53
C LEU A 83 10.21 9.24 17.55
N ARG A 84 9.09 9.75 17.04
CA ARG A 84 7.89 10.08 17.82
C ARG A 84 6.65 9.83 16.99
N PHE A 85 5.84 8.90 17.48
CA PHE A 85 4.55 8.56 16.89
C PHE A 85 3.43 8.71 17.91
N SER A 86 2.24 9.07 17.44
CA SER A 86 1.02 9.11 18.25
C SER A 86 -0.12 8.47 17.48
N ARG A 87 -0.91 7.64 18.15
CA ARG A 87 -2.05 6.97 17.53
C ARG A 87 -3.11 7.97 17.09
N LEU A 88 -3.60 7.78 15.88
CA LEU A 88 -4.79 8.45 15.35
C LEU A 88 -5.99 7.52 15.46
N GLN A 89 -7.16 8.11 15.67
CA GLN A 89 -8.43 7.37 15.68
C GLN A 89 -9.48 8.14 14.87
N GLY A 90 -10.26 7.42 14.08
CA GLY A 90 -11.41 7.98 13.37
C GLY A 90 -12.51 8.45 14.32
N VAL A 91 -13.43 9.24 13.78
CA VAL A 91 -14.60 9.73 14.50
C VAL A 91 -15.82 8.89 14.10
N GLU A 92 -16.46 8.28 15.09
CA GLU A 92 -17.73 7.58 14.90
C GLU A 92 -18.84 8.58 14.57
N THR A 93 -19.66 8.26 13.56
CA THR A 93 -20.87 9.01 13.24
C THR A 93 -22.10 8.15 13.47
N LEU A 94 -23.29 8.75 13.54
CA LEU A 94 -24.55 8.02 13.71
C LEU A 94 -24.75 6.88 12.69
N THR A 95 -24.17 7.02 11.49
CA THR A 95 -24.35 6.08 10.37
C THR A 95 -23.11 5.22 10.11
N THR A 96 -22.02 5.43 10.83
CA THR A 96 -20.79 4.65 10.65
C THR A 96 -20.80 3.48 11.64
N PRO A 97 -20.83 2.22 11.18
CA PRO A 97 -20.63 1.09 12.07
C PRO A 97 -19.28 1.21 12.79
N PRO A 98 -19.19 0.93 14.11
CA PRO A 98 -17.93 1.06 14.84
C PRO A 98 -16.75 0.28 14.22
N SER A 99 -17.01 -0.90 13.65
CA SER A 99 -16.00 -1.72 12.95
C SER A 99 -15.51 -1.13 11.63
N LYS A 100 -16.05 0.01 11.19
CA LYS A 100 -15.62 0.78 10.02
C LYS A 100 -14.91 2.08 10.40
N VAL A 101 -14.73 2.35 11.69
CA VAL A 101 -14.02 3.55 12.16
C VAL A 101 -12.54 3.22 12.27
N LEU A 102 -11.70 3.94 11.54
CA LEU A 102 -10.24 3.74 11.54
C LEU A 102 -9.69 3.68 12.98
N GLY A 103 -8.97 2.60 13.32
CA GLY A 103 -8.38 2.38 14.64
C GLY A 103 -9.33 1.78 15.70
N LEU A 104 -10.60 1.60 15.35
CA LEU A 104 -11.61 0.75 16.01
C LEU A 104 -12.15 -0.33 15.05
N ASP A 105 -11.53 -0.40 13.87
CA ASP A 105 -11.91 -1.17 12.69
C ASP A 105 -11.80 -2.67 12.91
N SER A 106 -12.21 -3.42 11.88
CA SER A 106 -12.17 -4.88 11.88
C SER A 106 -10.78 -5.40 12.24
N PHE A 107 -10.76 -6.45 13.06
CA PHE A 107 -9.56 -7.14 13.50
C PHE A 107 -9.10 -8.18 12.47
N LYS A 108 -8.99 -7.78 11.20
CA LYS A 108 -8.75 -8.66 10.04
C LYS A 108 -7.88 -8.02 8.96
N GLY A 109 -7.10 -7.01 9.32
CA GLY A 109 -6.22 -6.30 8.39
C GLY A 109 -5.15 -7.23 7.83
N MET A 110 -5.17 -7.45 6.51
CA MET A 110 -4.25 -8.37 5.82
C MET A 110 -3.22 -7.63 4.97
N GLY A 111 -3.68 -6.64 4.19
CA GLY A 111 -2.88 -5.85 3.26
C GLY A 111 -3.28 -4.38 3.29
N VAL A 112 -2.33 -3.48 3.05
CA VAL A 112 -2.58 -2.03 2.97
C VAL A 112 -1.76 -1.39 1.86
N ASP A 113 -2.37 -0.51 1.07
CA ASP A 113 -1.68 0.34 0.11
C ASP A 113 -2.20 1.79 0.19
N CYS A 114 -1.35 2.74 -0.20
CA CYS A 114 -1.65 4.17 -0.22
C CYS A 114 -1.52 4.72 -1.64
N ALA A 115 -2.51 5.51 -2.07
CA ALA A 115 -2.48 6.27 -3.31
C ALA A 115 -3.61 7.31 -3.32
N ASP A 116 -3.51 8.34 -4.16
CA ASP A 116 -4.60 9.30 -4.40
C ASP A 116 -5.68 8.66 -5.28
N LEU A 117 -6.66 7.99 -4.65
CA LEU A 117 -7.64 7.15 -5.33
C LEU A 117 -8.76 7.98 -5.94
N ASN A 118 -9.10 9.10 -5.31
CA ASN A 118 -10.18 9.99 -5.73
C ASN A 118 -9.70 11.15 -6.65
N GLY A 119 -8.38 11.38 -6.75
CA GLY A 119 -7.76 12.38 -7.61
C GLY A 119 -7.74 13.81 -7.04
N ASP A 120 -7.88 13.99 -5.73
CA ASP A 120 -7.84 15.29 -5.06
C ASP A 120 -6.41 15.77 -4.73
N GLY A 121 -5.42 14.88 -4.88
CA GLY A 121 -4.01 15.12 -4.61
C GLY A 121 -3.59 14.76 -3.18
N ILE A 122 -4.43 14.06 -2.43
CA ILE A 122 -4.17 13.61 -1.05
C ILE A 122 -4.21 12.07 -1.03
N PRO A 123 -3.22 11.39 -0.44
CA PRO A 123 -3.25 9.93 -0.37
C PRO A 123 -4.42 9.38 0.46
N ASP A 124 -5.12 8.43 -0.14
CA ASP A 124 -6.13 7.58 0.47
C ASP A 124 -5.51 6.22 0.86
N LEU A 125 -6.23 5.43 1.66
CA LEU A 125 -5.81 4.09 2.07
C LEU A 125 -6.78 3.03 1.56
N PHE A 126 -6.27 1.95 0.98
CA PHE A 126 -7.03 0.73 0.72
C PHE A 126 -6.51 -0.38 1.63
N LEU A 127 -7.43 -1.01 2.36
CA LEU A 127 -7.18 -2.19 3.16
C LEU A 127 -7.88 -3.44 2.64
N SER A 128 -7.10 -4.50 2.50
CA SER A 128 -7.58 -5.85 2.24
C SER A 128 -7.90 -6.57 3.54
N ASN A 129 -9.10 -7.14 3.61
CA ASN A 129 -9.63 -7.90 4.74
C ASN A 129 -10.24 -9.23 4.28
N ILE A 130 -10.67 -10.04 5.25
CA ILE A 130 -11.43 -11.26 4.99
C ILE A 130 -12.92 -10.93 4.85
N THR A 131 -13.44 -11.06 3.63
CA THR A 131 -14.81 -10.72 3.20
C THR A 131 -15.58 -11.92 2.64
N SER A 132 -15.04 -13.14 2.79
CA SER A 132 -15.69 -14.38 2.34
C SER A 132 -17.09 -14.55 2.93
N GLN A 133 -18.04 -14.93 2.07
CA GLN A 133 -19.45 -15.05 2.41
C GLN A 133 -19.72 -16.07 3.51
N TYR A 134 -20.85 -15.88 4.22
CA TYR A 134 -21.34 -16.77 5.28
C TYR A 134 -20.44 -16.82 6.54
N SER A 135 -19.70 -15.73 6.80
CA SER A 135 -18.87 -15.53 8.00
C SER A 135 -19.27 -14.28 8.77
N PHE A 136 -18.39 -13.77 9.64
CA PHE A 136 -18.30 -12.35 10.00
C PHE A 136 -17.97 -11.54 8.74
N GLU A 137 -18.93 -11.48 7.81
CA GLU A 137 -18.81 -10.82 6.51
C GLU A 137 -18.75 -9.32 6.74
N GLU A 138 -17.54 -8.86 6.97
CA GLU A 138 -17.20 -7.44 7.01
C GLU A 138 -16.74 -7.03 5.62
N SER A 139 -16.04 -5.90 5.53
CA SER A 139 -15.59 -5.36 4.26
C SER A 139 -14.09 -5.15 4.24
N ASN A 140 -13.52 -5.12 3.03
CA ASN A 140 -12.34 -4.30 2.77
C ASN A 140 -12.65 -2.85 3.22
N PHE A 141 -11.62 -2.06 3.52
CA PHE A 141 -11.82 -0.65 3.85
C PHE A 141 -11.15 0.24 2.83
N VAL A 142 -11.86 1.29 2.42
CA VAL A 142 -11.29 2.36 1.61
C VAL A 142 -11.47 3.65 2.38
N PHE A 143 -10.41 4.12 3.00
CA PHE A 143 -10.42 5.34 3.79
C PHE A 143 -10.02 6.51 2.88
N LEU A 144 -11.03 7.29 2.49
CA LEU A 144 -10.82 8.52 1.73
C LEU A 144 -10.48 9.67 2.67
N SER A 145 -9.46 10.45 2.33
CA SER A 145 -9.08 11.60 3.14
C SER A 145 -10.14 12.70 3.09
N THR A 146 -10.35 13.37 4.22
CA THR A 146 -11.18 14.58 4.30
C THR A 146 -10.38 15.86 4.05
N GLY A 147 -9.05 15.75 3.92
CA GLY A 147 -8.11 16.87 3.82
C GLY A 147 -7.92 17.67 5.11
N GLN A 148 -8.55 17.29 6.22
CA GLN A 148 -8.44 17.96 7.52
C GLN A 148 -7.19 17.53 8.30
N HIS A 149 -6.02 17.60 7.66
CA HIS A 149 -4.77 17.06 8.22
C HIS A 149 -4.37 17.68 9.57
N GLN A 150 -4.79 18.91 9.85
CA GLN A 150 -4.52 19.55 11.13
C GLN A 150 -5.12 18.77 12.32
N ALA A 151 -6.22 18.05 12.10
CA ALA A 151 -6.87 17.23 13.12
C ALA A 151 -5.99 16.06 13.61
N MET A 152 -4.99 15.65 12.82
CA MET A 152 -4.03 14.62 13.24
C MET A 152 -3.23 15.05 14.48
N GLN A 153 -3.00 16.35 14.67
CA GLN A 153 -2.31 16.88 15.86
C GLN A 153 -3.14 16.69 17.14
N ASP A 154 -4.46 16.59 16.99
CA ASP A 154 -5.41 16.34 18.08
C ASP A 154 -5.71 14.85 18.26
N GLY A 155 -4.98 13.96 17.57
CA GLY A 155 -5.18 12.51 17.64
C GLY A 155 -6.32 11.97 16.77
N ILE A 156 -6.87 12.79 15.87
CA ILE A 156 -8.01 12.43 15.02
C ILE A 156 -7.51 12.00 13.63
N ALA A 157 -7.95 10.84 13.16
CA ALA A 157 -7.73 10.38 11.79
C ALA A 157 -8.77 11.04 10.86
N PRO A 158 -8.35 11.91 9.91
CA PRO A 158 -9.27 12.69 9.09
C PRO A 158 -9.74 11.90 7.85
N TYR A 159 -10.32 10.71 8.07
CA TYR A 159 -10.69 9.76 7.02
C TYR A 159 -12.14 9.30 7.09
N VAL A 160 -12.72 8.95 5.94
CA VAL A 160 -14.08 8.39 5.81
C VAL A 160 -14.02 7.07 5.05
N GLU A 161 -14.56 6.02 5.65
CA GLU A 161 -14.71 4.70 5.02
C GLU A 161 -15.74 4.77 3.87
N SER A 162 -15.35 4.30 2.68
CA SER A 162 -16.08 4.50 1.42
C SER A 162 -16.15 3.25 0.52
N CYS A 163 -15.85 2.05 1.03
CA CYS A 163 -15.80 0.86 0.18
C CYS A 163 -17.16 0.57 -0.52
N GLU A 164 -18.30 0.82 0.14
CA GLU A 164 -19.62 0.41 -0.41
C GLU A 164 -20.01 1.32 -1.58
N SER A 165 -19.80 2.63 -1.40
CA SER A 165 -20.07 3.63 -2.44
C SER A 165 -19.13 3.45 -3.63
N LEU A 166 -17.90 2.99 -3.39
CA LEU A 166 -16.92 2.69 -4.43
C LEU A 166 -17.06 1.29 -5.04
N GLY A 167 -17.80 0.36 -4.43
CA GLY A 167 -17.94 -1.01 -4.94
C GLY A 167 -16.75 -1.93 -4.64
N LEU A 168 -15.98 -1.65 -3.59
CA LEU A 168 -14.73 -2.33 -3.24
C LEU A 168 -14.81 -3.18 -1.97
N CYS A 169 -15.98 -3.26 -1.32
CA CYS A 169 -16.08 -3.88 0.00
C CYS A 169 -15.85 -5.39 0.04
N ARG A 170 -16.04 -6.12 -1.07
CA ARG A 170 -16.12 -7.58 -1.05
C ARG A 170 -15.32 -8.16 -2.22
N SER A 171 -14.38 -9.05 -1.89
CA SER A 171 -13.49 -9.70 -2.85
C SER A 171 -13.19 -11.17 -2.51
N GLY A 172 -13.31 -11.56 -1.24
CA GLY A 172 -12.95 -12.90 -0.75
C GLY A 172 -12.04 -12.85 0.48
N TRP A 173 -11.11 -13.81 0.56
CA TRP A 173 -10.06 -13.83 1.57
C TRP A 173 -8.80 -13.12 1.07
N ALA A 174 -8.78 -11.80 1.24
CA ALA A 174 -7.70 -10.98 0.70
C ALA A 174 -6.44 -11.04 1.57
N TRP A 175 -5.26 -10.99 0.95
CA TRP A 175 -3.95 -10.95 1.61
C TRP A 175 -3.15 -9.70 1.27
N ASP A 176 -3.27 -9.19 0.04
CA ASP A 176 -2.51 -8.05 -0.43
C ASP A 176 -3.33 -7.22 -1.41
N VAL A 177 -3.01 -5.94 -1.54
CA VAL A 177 -3.61 -5.02 -2.50
C VAL A 177 -2.53 -4.16 -3.13
N LYS A 178 -2.71 -3.82 -4.40
CA LYS A 178 -1.89 -2.85 -5.12
C LYS A 178 -2.74 -1.94 -5.98
N MET A 179 -2.51 -0.64 -5.85
CA MET A 179 -3.11 0.40 -6.69
C MET A 179 -2.08 0.95 -7.67
N ALA A 180 -2.41 0.95 -8.96
CA ALA A 180 -1.53 1.38 -10.04
C ALA A 180 -2.31 1.78 -11.30
N ASP A 181 -1.70 2.61 -12.14
CA ASP A 181 -2.29 3.15 -13.37
C ASP A 181 -1.85 2.30 -14.58
N PHE A 182 -2.51 1.18 -14.81
CA PHE A 182 -2.10 0.17 -15.81
C PHE A 182 -2.42 0.58 -17.25
N ASP A 183 -3.39 1.48 -17.44
CA ASP A 183 -3.83 1.96 -18.76
C ASP A 183 -3.34 3.37 -19.10
N ASN A 184 -2.56 3.97 -18.20
CA ASN A 184 -2.01 5.32 -18.30
C ASN A 184 -3.08 6.41 -18.47
N GLN A 185 -4.27 6.23 -17.90
CA GLN A 185 -5.35 7.22 -17.98
C GLN A 185 -5.37 8.19 -16.81
N GLY A 186 -4.42 8.07 -15.88
CA GLY A 186 -4.36 8.87 -14.66
C GLY A 186 -5.40 8.41 -13.65
N THR A 187 -6.02 7.23 -13.82
CA THR A 187 -7.00 6.68 -12.89
C THR A 187 -6.50 5.33 -12.45
N LEU A 188 -6.40 5.10 -11.14
CA LEU A 188 -5.81 3.87 -10.62
C LEU A 188 -6.76 2.70 -10.82
N GLN A 189 -6.22 1.57 -11.27
CA GLN A 189 -6.83 0.27 -11.10
C GLN A 189 -6.26 -0.42 -9.85
N ILE A 190 -6.97 -1.44 -9.38
CA ILE A 190 -6.67 -2.11 -8.11
C ILE A 190 -6.64 -3.61 -8.33
N ILE A 191 -5.58 -4.26 -7.86
CA ILE A 191 -5.46 -5.72 -7.86
C ILE A 191 -5.41 -6.21 -6.42
N GLN A 192 -6.14 -7.28 -6.12
CA GLN A 192 -6.04 -7.97 -4.82
C GLN A 192 -5.57 -9.42 -4.97
N ALA A 193 -4.81 -9.88 -3.97
CA ALA A 193 -4.42 -11.27 -3.85
C ALA A 193 -5.40 -11.99 -2.92
N GLU A 194 -6.13 -12.96 -3.44
CA GLU A 194 -7.20 -13.69 -2.75
C GLU A 194 -6.82 -15.16 -2.48
N GLY A 195 -7.57 -15.78 -1.57
CA GLY A 195 -7.54 -17.21 -1.27
C GLY A 195 -6.62 -17.59 -0.11
N PHE A 196 -6.93 -18.67 0.61
CA PHE A 196 -6.16 -19.11 1.77
C PHE A 196 -5.69 -20.57 1.66
N VAL A 197 -6.62 -21.52 1.67
CA VAL A 197 -6.38 -22.96 1.58
C VAL A 197 -7.47 -23.55 0.71
N LYS A 198 -7.11 -24.06 -0.46
CA LYS A 198 -8.01 -24.69 -1.43
C LYS A 198 -7.93 -26.20 -1.31
N SER A 199 -9.07 -26.87 -1.21
CA SER A 199 -9.11 -28.33 -1.17
C SER A 199 -10.50 -28.85 -1.56
N THR A 200 -11.12 -29.76 -0.80
CA THR A 200 -12.42 -30.35 -1.17
C THR A 200 -13.49 -30.27 -0.09
N VAL A 201 -13.12 -30.15 1.18
CA VAL A 201 -14.04 -30.13 2.32
C VAL A 201 -13.96 -28.76 2.97
N ASN A 202 -14.97 -27.93 2.73
CA ASN A 202 -15.06 -26.60 3.33
C ASN A 202 -15.14 -26.71 4.86
N ARG A 203 -14.11 -26.18 5.55
CA ARG A 203 -13.95 -26.07 7.01
C ARG A 203 -14.11 -24.65 7.52
N TRP A 204 -14.42 -23.69 6.65
CA TRP A 204 -14.64 -22.31 7.03
C TRP A 204 -15.74 -22.14 8.08
N PRO A 205 -16.90 -22.84 8.00
CA PRO A 205 -17.91 -22.75 9.05
C PRO A 205 -17.42 -23.16 10.44
N GLU A 206 -16.61 -24.22 10.56
CA GLU A 206 -16.07 -24.68 11.85
C GLU A 206 -15.05 -23.69 12.43
N LEU A 207 -14.18 -23.10 11.58
CA LEU A 207 -13.27 -22.04 12.02
C LEU A 207 -14.02 -20.77 12.43
N GLN A 208 -15.14 -20.48 11.79
CA GLN A 208 -15.99 -19.35 12.14
C GLN A 208 -16.69 -19.57 13.49
N GLU A 209 -17.20 -20.77 13.77
CA GLU A 209 -17.77 -21.12 15.07
C GLU A 209 -16.75 -20.86 16.19
N LEU A 210 -15.47 -21.22 15.98
CA LEU A 210 -14.41 -20.90 16.93
C LEU A 210 -14.20 -19.41 17.14
N GLY A 211 -14.23 -18.60 16.07
CA GLY A 211 -14.11 -17.15 16.17
C GLY A 211 -15.23 -16.50 16.98
N THR A 212 -16.42 -17.10 16.99
CA THR A 212 -17.55 -16.72 17.86
C THR A 212 -17.54 -17.40 19.23
N GLY A 213 -16.59 -18.31 19.47
CA GLY A 213 -16.55 -19.20 20.61
C GLY A 213 -16.22 -18.49 21.92
N ASN A 214 -16.46 -19.17 23.04
CA ASN A 214 -16.11 -18.64 24.35
C ASN A 214 -14.58 -18.49 24.47
N GLU A 215 -14.12 -17.33 24.91
CA GLU A 215 -12.71 -17.01 25.10
C GLU A 215 -11.97 -18.04 25.97
N ALA A 216 -12.62 -18.59 27.01
CA ALA A 216 -12.02 -19.60 27.87
C ALA A 216 -11.71 -20.92 27.13
N LEU A 217 -12.40 -21.18 26.02
CA LEU A 217 -12.21 -22.38 25.20
C LEU A 217 -11.16 -22.15 24.09
N ILE A 218 -11.18 -21.00 23.42
CA ILE A 218 -10.28 -20.70 22.27
C ILE A 218 -8.80 -20.58 22.62
N HIS A 219 -8.45 -20.54 23.90
CA HIS A 219 -7.05 -20.64 24.35
C HIS A 219 -6.51 -22.08 24.32
N ASP A 220 -7.38 -23.09 24.23
CA ASP A 220 -6.98 -24.49 24.19
C ASP A 220 -6.83 -24.98 22.74
N PRO A 221 -5.61 -25.17 22.22
CA PRO A 221 -5.42 -25.59 20.83
C PRO A 221 -6.08 -26.95 20.51
N ARG A 222 -6.45 -27.75 21.51
CA ARG A 222 -7.14 -29.03 21.31
C ARG A 222 -8.59 -28.88 20.88
N ILE A 223 -9.20 -27.70 21.06
CA ILE A 223 -10.57 -27.45 20.57
C ILE A 223 -10.59 -27.06 19.09
N PHE A 224 -9.43 -26.78 18.50
CA PHE A 224 -9.35 -26.36 17.10
C PHE A 224 -9.63 -27.56 16.19
N PRO A 225 -10.38 -27.38 15.09
CA PRO A 225 -10.60 -28.44 14.15
C PRO A 225 -9.24 -28.89 13.60
N VAL A 226 -9.04 -30.20 13.58
CA VAL A 226 -7.87 -30.78 12.91
C VAL A 226 -8.09 -30.63 11.41
N LEU A 227 -7.40 -29.66 10.81
CA LEU A 227 -7.40 -29.47 9.36
C LEU A 227 -6.61 -30.62 8.72
N GLN A 228 -7.32 -31.52 8.06
CA GLN A 228 -6.75 -32.58 7.24
C GLN A 228 -6.37 -32.05 5.86
N GLN A 229 -5.70 -32.86 5.04
CA GLN A 229 -5.27 -32.45 3.70
C GLN A 229 -6.45 -32.10 2.76
N ASP A 230 -7.63 -32.63 3.04
CA ASP A 230 -8.87 -32.34 2.30
C ASP A 230 -9.56 -31.04 2.77
N ALA A 231 -9.06 -30.40 3.83
CA ALA A 231 -9.65 -29.20 4.40
C ALA A 231 -9.43 -27.98 3.50
N GLU A 232 -10.52 -27.28 3.24
CA GLU A 232 -10.58 -26.03 2.50
C GLU A 232 -11.08 -24.92 3.43
N ILE A 233 -10.57 -23.70 3.24
CA ILE A 233 -11.03 -22.50 3.95
C ILE A 233 -11.53 -21.46 2.94
N SER A 234 -10.70 -21.17 1.94
CA SER A 234 -10.96 -20.21 0.86
C SER A 234 -9.95 -20.46 -0.25
N GLY A 235 -10.36 -20.40 -1.51
CA GLY A 235 -9.50 -20.78 -2.64
C GLY A 235 -10.23 -21.01 -3.97
N HIS A 236 -11.51 -20.67 -4.02
CA HIS A 236 -12.32 -20.69 -5.23
C HIS A 236 -12.56 -19.29 -5.79
N GLU A 237 -12.23 -18.27 -5.02
CA GLU A 237 -12.19 -16.87 -5.41
C GLU A 237 -11.07 -16.65 -6.43
N HIS A 238 -11.33 -15.80 -7.41
CA HIS A 238 -10.29 -15.28 -8.29
C HIS A 238 -9.75 -13.96 -7.73
N ASN A 239 -8.58 -13.56 -8.20
CA ASN A 239 -8.00 -12.27 -7.86
C ASN A 239 -8.71 -11.16 -8.65
N PRO A 240 -9.40 -10.21 -8.01
CA PRO A 240 -10.10 -9.17 -8.75
C PRO A 240 -9.10 -8.17 -9.35
N PHE A 241 -9.48 -7.63 -10.51
CA PHE A 241 -8.81 -6.51 -11.16
C PHE A 241 -9.83 -5.39 -11.32
N TYR A 242 -9.87 -4.46 -10.37
CA TYR A 242 -10.87 -3.41 -10.34
C TYR A 242 -10.50 -2.24 -11.24
N VAL A 243 -11.45 -1.84 -12.09
CA VAL A 243 -11.37 -0.65 -12.93
C VAL A 243 -12.47 0.33 -12.57
N ARG A 244 -12.11 1.62 -12.50
CA ARG A 244 -13.07 2.68 -12.18
C ARG A 244 -13.95 3.03 -13.37
N GLY A 245 -15.26 2.85 -13.21
CA GLY A 245 -16.29 3.26 -14.16
C GLY A 245 -16.57 4.76 -14.15
N ALA A 246 -17.30 5.22 -15.17
CA ALA A 246 -17.69 6.62 -15.32
C ALA A 246 -18.64 7.14 -14.23
N ASP A 247 -19.34 6.24 -13.55
CA ASP A 247 -20.17 6.53 -12.37
C ASP A 247 -19.35 6.69 -11.08
N GLY A 248 -18.03 6.50 -11.16
CA GLY A 248 -17.08 6.62 -10.06
C GLY A 248 -16.92 5.37 -9.20
N ARG A 249 -17.65 4.29 -9.51
CA ARG A 249 -17.53 2.99 -8.85
C ARG A 249 -16.45 2.14 -9.50
N TYR A 250 -15.95 1.17 -8.78
CA TYR A 250 -15.03 0.16 -9.26
C TYR A 250 -15.77 -1.12 -9.63
N TYR A 251 -15.33 -1.74 -10.71
CA TYR A 251 -15.88 -2.98 -11.25
C TYR A 251 -14.73 -3.95 -11.49
N ASP A 252 -14.92 -5.20 -11.10
CA ASP A 252 -13.94 -6.25 -11.34
C ASP A 252 -13.99 -6.70 -12.81
N LEU A 253 -12.88 -6.52 -13.50
CA LEU A 253 -12.66 -6.88 -14.91
C LEU A 253 -11.71 -8.06 -15.07
N ALA A 254 -11.37 -8.77 -13.98
CA ALA A 254 -10.48 -9.94 -14.07
C ALA A 254 -10.94 -10.98 -15.10
N PRO A 255 -12.24 -11.30 -15.27
CA PRO A 255 -12.70 -12.24 -16.30
C PRO A 255 -12.37 -11.80 -17.72
N GLU A 256 -12.58 -10.53 -18.04
CA GLU A 256 -12.32 -9.95 -19.36
C GLU A 256 -10.82 -9.88 -19.68
N LEU A 257 -9.98 -9.78 -18.65
CA LEU A 257 -8.52 -9.74 -18.77
C LEU A 257 -7.87 -11.13 -18.78
N GLY A 258 -8.65 -12.21 -18.67
CA GLY A 258 -8.10 -13.57 -18.55
C GLY A 258 -7.39 -13.83 -17.21
N PHE A 259 -7.75 -13.07 -16.18
CA PHE A 259 -7.19 -13.10 -14.83
C PHE A 259 -8.19 -13.66 -13.80
N SER A 260 -9.22 -14.39 -14.23
CA SER A 260 -10.28 -14.92 -13.37
C SER A 260 -10.08 -16.36 -12.92
N GLU A 261 -8.95 -16.99 -13.25
CA GLU A 261 -8.67 -18.34 -12.75
C GLU A 261 -8.47 -18.29 -11.24
N PRO A 262 -9.16 -19.14 -10.45
CA PRO A 262 -9.00 -19.14 -9.00
C PRO A 262 -7.59 -19.55 -8.57
N GLN A 263 -6.88 -18.61 -7.93
CA GLN A 263 -5.52 -18.77 -7.44
C GLN A 263 -5.51 -18.57 -5.93
N VAL A 264 -4.73 -19.37 -5.21
CA VAL A 264 -4.45 -19.11 -3.79
C VAL A 264 -3.21 -18.24 -3.74
N SER A 265 -3.38 -16.93 -3.60
CA SER A 265 -2.32 -15.95 -3.76
C SER A 265 -2.01 -15.18 -2.47
N ARG A 266 -0.81 -14.57 -2.40
CA ARG A 266 -0.28 -13.95 -1.17
C ARG A 266 0.29 -12.55 -1.33
N GLY A 267 0.82 -12.24 -2.50
CA GLY A 267 1.50 -10.98 -2.72
C GLY A 267 1.49 -10.61 -4.18
N ILE A 268 1.41 -9.31 -4.43
CA ILE A 268 1.43 -8.73 -5.77
C ILE A 268 2.66 -7.84 -5.91
N ALA A 269 3.47 -8.08 -6.93
CA ALA A 269 4.53 -7.17 -7.33
C ALA A 269 4.10 -6.40 -8.59
N VAL A 270 4.33 -5.08 -8.63
CA VAL A 270 3.98 -4.21 -9.77
C VAL A 270 5.22 -3.42 -10.21
N ALA A 271 5.52 -3.44 -11.50
CA ALA A 271 6.61 -2.69 -12.11
C ALA A 271 6.43 -2.63 -13.63
N ASP A 272 7.04 -1.66 -14.31
CA ASP A 272 7.28 -1.72 -15.76
C ASP A 272 8.60 -2.49 -15.98
N VAL A 273 8.52 -3.78 -16.33
CA VAL A 273 9.73 -4.65 -16.29
C VAL A 273 10.55 -4.60 -17.57
N ASP A 274 9.94 -4.21 -18.69
CA ASP A 274 10.61 -4.10 -19.99
C ASP A 274 10.89 -2.65 -20.42
N GLY A 275 10.37 -1.68 -19.68
CA GLY A 275 10.65 -0.26 -19.84
C GLY A 275 9.78 0.43 -20.90
N ASP A 276 8.68 -0.18 -21.29
CA ASP A 276 7.85 0.31 -22.39
C ASP A 276 6.74 1.28 -21.98
N GLY A 277 6.62 1.54 -20.68
CA GLY A 277 5.65 2.47 -20.11
C GLY A 277 4.31 1.86 -19.77
N ARG A 278 4.16 0.54 -19.85
CA ARG A 278 2.99 -0.19 -19.35
C ARG A 278 3.40 -0.95 -18.11
N LEU A 279 2.62 -0.78 -17.04
CA LEU A 279 2.88 -1.51 -15.81
C LEU A 279 2.48 -2.97 -15.99
N ASP A 280 3.35 -3.85 -15.51
CA ASP A 280 3.19 -5.29 -15.41
C ASP A 280 3.00 -5.70 -13.95
N PHE A 281 2.60 -6.95 -13.74
CA PHE A 281 2.54 -7.47 -12.38
C PHE A 281 2.85 -8.96 -12.29
N ALA A 282 3.31 -9.38 -11.12
CA ALA A 282 3.49 -10.78 -10.75
C ALA A 282 2.67 -11.10 -9.49
N VAL A 283 2.10 -12.30 -9.46
CA VAL A 283 1.31 -12.82 -8.35
C VAL A 283 2.03 -14.02 -7.75
N ALA A 284 2.33 -13.93 -6.46
CA ALA A 284 2.92 -15.03 -5.70
C ALA A 284 1.81 -15.98 -5.21
N ASN A 285 1.83 -17.22 -5.68
CA ASN A 285 0.85 -18.24 -5.32
C ASN A 285 1.37 -19.18 -4.22
N MET A 286 0.51 -19.52 -3.28
CA MET A 286 0.80 -20.46 -2.20
C MET A 286 0.55 -21.88 -2.71
N TRP A 287 1.54 -22.76 -2.54
CA TRP A 287 1.47 -24.18 -2.94
C TRP A 287 1.14 -24.42 -4.42
N GLY A 288 1.44 -23.46 -5.29
CA GLY A 288 1.30 -23.55 -6.74
C GLY A 288 2.29 -22.64 -7.45
N ASP A 289 2.24 -22.61 -8.78
CA ASP A 289 3.11 -21.78 -9.59
C ASP A 289 2.72 -20.30 -9.47
N SER A 290 3.70 -19.43 -9.19
CA SER A 290 3.52 -17.98 -9.30
C SER A 290 3.33 -17.58 -10.76
N SER A 291 2.51 -16.55 -11.00
CA SER A 291 2.15 -16.08 -12.34
C SER A 291 2.75 -14.70 -12.60
N PHE A 292 3.20 -14.46 -13.83
CA PHE A 292 3.61 -13.15 -14.32
C PHE A 292 2.68 -12.72 -15.45
N TYR A 293 2.23 -11.47 -15.39
CA TYR A 293 1.30 -10.86 -16.32
C TYR A 293 1.99 -9.67 -16.98
N HIS A 294 2.31 -9.85 -18.25
CA HIS A 294 2.88 -8.82 -19.11
C HIS A 294 1.75 -8.04 -19.78
N ASN A 295 1.77 -6.72 -19.66
CA ASN A 295 0.75 -5.85 -20.18
C ASN A 295 1.01 -5.55 -21.66
N GLU A 296 0.27 -6.20 -22.55
CA GLU A 296 0.35 -6.01 -24.01
C GLU A 296 -0.75 -5.09 -24.55
N SER A 297 -1.35 -4.24 -23.71
CA SER A 297 -2.47 -3.38 -24.10
C SER A 297 -2.11 -2.51 -25.32
N PRO A 298 -2.87 -2.59 -26.45
CA PRO A 298 -2.48 -1.97 -27.71
C PRO A 298 -2.62 -0.43 -27.70
N HIS A 299 -3.43 0.10 -26.78
CA HIS A 299 -3.80 1.51 -26.71
C HIS A 299 -3.85 1.96 -25.25
N VAL A 300 -2.70 2.37 -24.71
CA VAL A 300 -2.61 3.04 -23.41
C VAL A 300 -2.43 4.55 -23.60
N GLY A 301 -2.71 5.32 -22.56
CA GLY A 301 -2.37 6.74 -22.52
C GLY A 301 -0.85 7.00 -22.55
N ALA A 302 -0.49 8.26 -22.79
CA ALA A 302 0.89 8.72 -22.55
C ALA A 302 1.19 8.67 -21.05
N PHE A 303 2.46 8.57 -20.67
CA PHE A 303 2.86 8.51 -19.25
C PHE A 303 4.07 9.41 -18.96
N VAL A 304 4.27 9.78 -17.69
CA VAL A 304 5.58 10.20 -17.16
C VAL A 304 6.00 9.15 -16.14
N GLY A 305 7.15 8.54 -16.37
CA GLY A 305 7.79 7.62 -15.42
C GLY A 305 9.02 8.28 -14.80
N LEU A 306 9.20 8.19 -13.47
CA LEU A 306 10.31 8.79 -12.75
C LEU A 306 11.05 7.76 -11.90
N HIS A 307 12.35 7.62 -12.16
CA HIS A 307 13.29 7.02 -11.22
C HIS A 307 13.91 8.14 -10.38
N LEU A 308 13.43 8.31 -9.14
CA LEU A 308 13.99 9.29 -8.21
C LEU A 308 15.07 8.64 -7.36
N LEU A 309 16.30 9.11 -7.51
CA LEU A 309 17.48 8.53 -6.87
C LEU A 309 18.14 9.54 -5.94
N GLU A 310 18.49 9.10 -4.73
CA GLU A 310 19.42 9.81 -3.86
C GLU A 310 20.86 9.58 -4.34
N PRO A 311 21.70 10.64 -4.42
CA PRO A 311 23.06 10.51 -4.90
C PRO A 311 23.99 9.92 -3.83
N LEU A 312 25.02 9.20 -4.29
CA LEU A 312 26.08 8.69 -3.41
C LEU A 312 26.92 9.81 -2.76
N GLN A 313 26.90 11.02 -3.32
CA GLN A 313 27.64 12.19 -2.86
C GLN A 313 26.77 13.44 -3.01
N PRO A 314 26.93 14.46 -2.14
CA PRO A 314 26.24 15.74 -2.28
C PRO A 314 26.49 16.37 -3.66
N GLY A 315 25.51 17.11 -4.17
CA GLY A 315 25.60 17.68 -5.50
C GLY A 315 24.32 18.33 -5.99
N ALA A 316 24.40 19.00 -7.13
CA ALA A 316 23.23 19.56 -7.81
C ALA A 316 22.38 18.44 -8.43
N LEU A 317 21.07 18.68 -8.55
CA LEU A 317 20.16 17.79 -9.26
C LEU A 317 20.66 17.53 -10.68
N ARG A 318 20.67 16.26 -11.08
CA ARG A 318 20.98 15.82 -12.45
C ARG A 318 19.82 15.00 -12.98
N MET A 319 19.55 15.13 -14.28
CA MET A 319 18.45 14.41 -14.91
C MET A 319 18.82 13.97 -16.31
N ARG A 320 18.26 12.83 -16.73
CA ARG A 320 18.27 12.38 -18.12
C ARG A 320 16.96 11.67 -18.46
N ALA A 321 16.69 11.57 -19.77
CA ALA A 321 15.63 10.70 -20.27
C ALA A 321 16.04 9.22 -20.17
N GLY A 322 15.04 8.36 -20.02
CA GLY A 322 15.17 6.90 -19.93
C GLY A 322 15.47 6.36 -18.53
N HIS A 323 15.61 5.04 -18.47
CA HIS A 323 15.93 4.26 -17.27
C HIS A 323 17.31 4.58 -16.69
N PRO A 324 17.62 4.19 -15.44
CA PRO A 324 18.90 4.45 -14.79
C PRO A 324 20.06 3.72 -15.46
N GLY A 325 21.27 4.21 -15.23
CA GLY A 325 22.50 3.68 -15.84
C GLY A 325 23.72 4.07 -15.02
N SER A 326 24.88 3.56 -15.40
CA SER A 326 26.11 3.67 -14.59
C SER A 326 26.61 5.10 -14.36
N ASP A 327 26.12 6.08 -15.12
CA ASP A 327 26.46 7.51 -15.04
C ASP A 327 25.69 8.29 -13.95
N MET A 328 24.63 7.70 -13.39
CA MET A 328 23.83 8.26 -12.28
C MET A 328 23.69 7.25 -11.15
N PRO A 329 24.78 6.89 -10.46
CA PRO A 329 24.70 5.95 -9.35
C PRO A 329 23.97 6.58 -8.16
N GLY A 330 23.03 5.82 -7.60
CA GLY A 330 22.21 6.23 -6.47
C GLY A 330 21.33 5.08 -6.00
N TRP A 331 20.50 5.33 -4.98
CA TRP A 331 19.47 4.41 -4.51
C TRP A 331 18.11 5.10 -4.54
N ALA A 332 17.03 4.32 -4.52
CA ALA A 332 15.68 4.87 -4.55
C ALA A 332 15.44 5.89 -3.42
N ALA A 333 14.93 7.06 -3.77
CA ALA A 333 14.63 8.14 -2.83
C ALA A 333 13.29 7.89 -2.11
N ILE A 334 13.26 6.90 -1.22
CA ILE A 334 12.04 6.51 -0.48
C ILE A 334 11.43 7.71 0.23
N GLY A 335 10.14 7.95 0.00
CA GLY A 335 9.42 9.10 0.55
C GLY A 335 9.53 10.39 -0.26
N ALA A 336 10.35 10.46 -1.31
CA ALA A 336 10.27 11.56 -2.27
C ALA A 336 8.90 11.55 -2.96
N THR A 337 8.37 12.75 -3.25
CA THR A 337 7.06 12.92 -3.89
C THR A 337 7.22 13.69 -5.20
N ALA A 338 6.32 13.40 -6.13
CA ALA A 338 6.19 14.16 -7.36
C ALA A 338 4.73 14.53 -7.60
N THR A 339 4.51 15.77 -8.04
CA THR A 339 3.22 16.27 -8.52
C THR A 339 3.32 16.64 -9.98
N VAL A 340 2.57 15.97 -10.85
CA VAL A 340 2.47 16.27 -12.29
C VAL A 340 1.27 17.15 -12.55
N TYR A 341 1.47 18.30 -13.21
CA TYR A 341 0.40 19.24 -13.57
C TYR A 341 -0.03 19.04 -15.03
N LEU A 342 -1.25 18.56 -15.24
CA LEU A 342 -1.80 18.35 -16.57
C LEU A 342 -2.35 19.65 -17.17
N PRO A 343 -2.36 19.82 -18.51
CA PRO A 343 -2.80 21.06 -19.16
C PRO A 343 -4.25 21.47 -18.85
N HIS A 344 -5.10 20.50 -18.52
CA HIS A 344 -6.50 20.70 -18.14
C HIS A 344 -6.69 20.98 -16.64
N GLY A 345 -5.62 21.25 -15.90
CA GLY A 345 -5.65 21.70 -14.51
C GLY A 345 -5.69 20.58 -13.46
N ARG A 346 -5.86 19.31 -13.87
CA ARG A 346 -5.74 18.17 -12.95
C ARG A 346 -4.29 18.02 -12.51
N ARG A 347 -4.10 17.55 -11.27
CA ARG A 347 -2.79 17.20 -10.72
C ARG A 347 -2.79 15.71 -10.43
N LEU A 348 -1.66 15.06 -10.62
CA LEU A 348 -1.43 13.68 -10.21
C LEU A 348 -0.30 13.69 -9.19
N VAL A 349 -0.46 12.99 -8.07
CA VAL A 349 0.50 12.98 -6.96
C VAL A 349 0.87 11.54 -6.64
N ALA A 350 2.17 11.28 -6.47
CA ALA A 350 2.67 9.99 -6.01
C ALA A 350 3.91 10.17 -5.13
N GLN A 351 4.17 9.14 -4.32
CA GLN A 351 5.30 9.05 -3.40
C GLN A 351 6.09 7.78 -3.71
N VAL A 352 7.42 7.85 -3.60
CA VAL A 352 8.30 6.70 -3.79
C VAL A 352 8.06 5.72 -2.65
N ASP A 353 7.52 4.55 -3.01
CA ASP A 353 7.11 3.50 -2.09
C ASP A 353 8.31 2.75 -1.52
N GLY A 354 8.36 2.61 -0.18
CA GLY A 354 9.36 1.82 0.55
C GLY A 354 9.03 0.34 0.68
N GLY A 355 7.86 -0.07 0.20
CA GLY A 355 7.32 -1.43 0.21
C GLY A 355 6.10 -1.60 1.09
N ASN A 356 5.04 -0.83 0.81
CA ASN A 356 3.74 -0.97 1.44
C ASN A 356 3.06 -2.30 1.07
N GLY A 357 2.31 -2.86 2.01
CA GLY A 357 1.49 -4.05 1.80
C GLY A 357 1.86 -5.22 2.72
N HIS A 358 1.41 -6.41 2.31
CA HIS A 358 1.71 -7.66 3.02
C HIS A 358 3.06 -8.21 2.60
N THR A 359 3.08 -9.10 1.59
CA THR A 359 4.30 -9.70 1.06
C THR A 359 4.69 -9.18 -0.33
N GLY A 360 3.75 -8.59 -1.06
CA GLY A 360 3.99 -7.96 -2.36
C GLY A 360 4.46 -6.51 -2.24
N ARG A 361 5.09 -5.98 -3.31
CA ARG A 361 5.67 -4.63 -3.35
C ARG A 361 5.60 -4.00 -4.74
N ARG A 362 5.46 -2.67 -4.81
CA ARG A 362 5.66 -1.91 -6.06
C ARG A 362 7.14 -1.65 -6.28
N SER A 363 7.53 -1.43 -7.54
CA SER A 363 8.82 -0.80 -7.81
C SER A 363 8.86 0.58 -7.14
N PRO A 364 10.05 1.07 -6.74
CA PRO A 364 10.20 2.40 -6.16
C PRO A 364 10.16 3.51 -7.24
N ASP A 365 9.45 3.26 -8.33
CA ASP A 365 9.32 4.19 -9.45
C ASP A 365 7.98 4.91 -9.36
N LEU A 366 7.95 6.18 -9.76
CA LEU A 366 6.69 6.91 -9.88
C LEU A 366 6.18 6.82 -11.31
N HIS A 367 4.94 6.41 -11.47
CA HIS A 367 4.30 6.25 -12.77
C HIS A 367 3.02 7.06 -12.83
N PHE A 368 2.90 7.93 -13.82
CA PHE A 368 1.77 8.84 -13.99
C PHE A 368 1.18 8.69 -15.38
N GLY A 369 -0.01 8.11 -15.50
CA GLY A 369 -0.77 8.14 -16.73
C GLY A 369 -1.36 9.52 -17.02
N LEU A 370 -1.22 9.95 -18.25
CA LEU A 370 -1.56 11.29 -18.73
C LEU A 370 -2.77 11.27 -19.67
N GLY A 371 -3.24 10.08 -20.04
CA GLY A 371 -4.20 9.86 -21.11
C GLY A 371 -3.69 10.39 -22.46
N SER A 372 -4.59 10.96 -23.24
CA SER A 372 -4.25 11.55 -24.54
C SER A 372 -3.67 12.96 -24.38
N LEU A 373 -2.41 13.14 -24.77
CA LEU A 373 -1.74 14.44 -24.86
C LEU A 373 -1.23 14.73 -26.27
N PRO A 374 -1.20 16.01 -26.71
CA PRO A 374 -0.50 16.39 -27.92
C PRO A 374 0.99 16.00 -27.88
N ALA A 375 1.53 15.58 -29.02
CA ALA A 375 2.96 15.27 -29.13
C ALA A 375 3.82 16.50 -28.76
N GLY A 376 4.87 16.28 -27.98
CA GLY A 376 5.79 17.34 -27.55
C GLY A 376 5.28 18.21 -26.40
N THR A 377 4.11 17.91 -25.80
CA THR A 377 3.67 18.58 -24.57
C THR A 377 4.74 18.48 -23.49
N GLN A 378 5.06 19.61 -22.88
CA GLN A 378 5.92 19.71 -21.70
C GLN A 378 5.04 19.87 -20.47
N LEU A 379 5.28 19.04 -19.46
CA LEU A 379 4.54 19.01 -18.20
C LEU A 379 5.41 19.58 -17.09
N ARG A 380 4.82 20.45 -16.27
CA ARG A 380 5.45 20.84 -15.01
C ARG A 380 5.35 19.66 -14.05
N VAL A 381 6.49 19.30 -13.46
CA VAL A 381 6.60 18.28 -12.43
C VAL A 381 7.29 18.87 -11.22
N ASP A 382 6.58 18.96 -10.10
CA ASP A 382 7.15 19.46 -8.84
C ASP A 382 7.60 18.27 -7.98
N LEU A 383 8.90 18.21 -7.69
CA LEU A 383 9.52 17.22 -6.82
C LEU A 383 9.70 17.78 -5.41
N ARG A 384 9.47 16.96 -4.39
CA ARG A 384 9.83 17.25 -2.99
C ARG A 384 10.51 16.04 -2.39
N TRP A 385 11.57 16.25 -1.60
CA TRP A 385 12.29 15.17 -0.92
C TRP A 385 12.93 15.68 0.37
N ARG A 386 13.31 14.73 1.23
CA ARG A 386 14.20 14.99 2.37
C ARG A 386 15.54 14.38 2.07
N ASP A 387 16.60 15.17 2.21
CA ASP A 387 17.95 14.65 2.08
C ASP A 387 18.35 13.75 3.28
N PRO A 388 19.50 13.07 3.23
CA PRO A 388 19.98 12.24 4.36
C PRO A 388 20.18 13.02 5.68
N GLY A 389 20.31 14.35 5.63
CA GLY A 389 20.37 15.21 6.81
C GLY A 389 18.99 15.59 7.36
N GLY A 390 17.91 15.24 6.67
CA GLY A 390 16.53 15.55 7.00
C GLY A 390 16.04 16.91 6.52
N GLN A 391 16.85 17.66 5.75
CA GLN A 391 16.47 18.94 5.18
C GLN A 391 15.49 18.73 4.02
N LEU A 392 14.46 19.58 3.97
CA LEU A 392 13.49 19.57 2.88
C LEU A 392 14.01 20.31 1.66
N HIS A 393 13.83 19.68 0.51
CA HIS A 393 14.13 20.23 -0.80
C HIS A 393 12.90 20.18 -1.69
N GLN A 394 12.83 21.12 -2.63
CA GLN A 394 11.79 21.17 -3.65
C GLN A 394 12.40 21.68 -4.95
N GLN A 395 12.00 21.07 -6.07
CA GLN A 395 12.42 21.50 -7.38
C GLN A 395 11.33 21.26 -8.43
N SER A 396 11.12 22.23 -9.31
CA SER A 396 10.23 22.09 -10.46
C SER A 396 11.02 21.73 -11.72
N LEU A 397 10.54 20.74 -12.45
CA LEU A 397 11.06 20.28 -13.73
C LEU A 397 10.02 20.48 -14.83
N SER A 398 10.49 20.52 -16.07
CA SER A 398 9.66 20.51 -17.29
C SER A 398 9.98 19.23 -18.05
N LEU A 399 9.06 18.28 -18.10
CA LEU A 399 9.28 16.94 -18.65
C LEU A 399 8.36 16.67 -19.84
N ALA A 400 8.89 15.99 -20.86
CA ALA A 400 8.07 15.32 -21.88
C ALA A 400 7.53 13.99 -21.34
N PRO A 401 6.46 13.42 -21.93
CA PRO A 401 6.08 12.03 -21.69
C PRO A 401 7.24 11.05 -21.92
N GLY A 402 7.27 9.97 -21.14
CA GLY A 402 8.29 8.92 -21.15
C GLY A 402 9.00 8.77 -19.79
N TRP A 403 9.96 7.85 -19.75
CA TRP A 403 10.83 7.62 -18.58
C TRP A 403 11.86 8.72 -18.39
N HIS A 404 12.12 9.08 -17.13
CA HIS A 404 13.19 9.99 -16.72
C HIS A 404 13.88 9.45 -15.48
N THR A 405 15.20 9.56 -15.45
CA THR A 405 16.00 9.32 -14.24
C THR A 405 16.44 10.65 -13.66
N VAL A 406 16.13 10.87 -12.39
CA VAL A 406 16.46 12.09 -11.64
C VAL A 406 17.31 11.72 -10.45
N LEU A 407 18.56 12.15 -10.47
CA LEU A 407 19.44 12.12 -9.32
C LEU A 407 19.20 13.41 -8.51
N LEU A 408 18.57 13.27 -7.35
CA LEU A 408 18.22 14.38 -6.47
C LEU A 408 19.47 15.09 -5.96
N GLY A 409 19.33 16.38 -5.63
CA GLY A 409 20.44 17.19 -5.11
C GLY A 409 20.31 17.43 -3.60
N TRP A 410 21.44 17.61 -2.93
CA TRP A 410 21.54 18.10 -1.55
C TRP A 410 22.95 18.60 -1.24
#